data_AF-A0A3B0UNG3-F1
#
_entry.id   AF-A0A3B0UNG3-F1
#
_cell.length_a   1.000
_cell.length_b   1.000
_cell.length_c   1.000
_cell.angle_alpha   90.00
_cell.angle_beta   90.00
_cell.angle_gamma   90.00
#
_symmetry.space_group_name_H-M   'P 1'
#
loop_
_entity.id
_entity.type
_entity.pdbx_description
1 polymer ?
#
loop_
_entity_poly.entity_id
_entity_poly.type
_entity_poly.pdbx_seq_one_letter_code
_entity_poly.pdbx_strand_id
1 'polypeptide(L)'
;MMESFNTQRAYENDKRAVSHARKEHEKTGTKKTRREFLRELGILVTAISTITGIETADKFTSNARTRKNKSKKKEESITDKKIEDLKRNLREQNVSEKGDGLEKYTFLYDKERPHSFSTGALEGKKLSNLYAMYLGIDEKGVIPGKLQIDFKANIARLWRMKFGFDKHTDSPEKEKLVRERFLKEHKDLMDLAEHLYCSYNQSKAKKVSLDEYSKDIVRSTKSVQRAFMHAMYELRNDAKFPRARRALIEKMASRISSRKLIACSLTELMPSADGETNAIVLDFLLRNAGTDFIDVIPSVHDLLASFGPYQLTPALFAPGGVGHLSEKVEALLPKGLISKSVEEVSGTEHHKVAYFVAIEHLTQLSGKLSQRELVIAEERIAKTPQDILHKEILAFIAMSHHLPTEAYSYFGHVFTQAPKLYKREFEKSINHMHNKGLRMYVQKALSNYDFLSKRGALTSV
;
A
#
# COMPACT_ATOMS: atom_id res chain seq x y z
N MET A 1 22.09 -12.72 -7.60
CA MET A 1 23.17 -11.76 -7.94
C MET A 1 23.02 -11.12 -9.32
N MET A 2 22.61 -11.82 -10.39
CA MET A 2 22.33 -11.17 -11.70
C MET A 2 21.06 -10.29 -11.70
N GLU A 3 20.06 -10.58 -10.86
CA GLU A 3 18.84 -9.76 -10.78
C GLU A 3 19.07 -8.38 -10.13
N SER A 4 19.98 -8.26 -9.14
CA SER A 4 20.24 -6.96 -8.49
C SER A 4 21.02 -5.99 -9.40
N PHE A 5 21.79 -6.50 -10.35
CA PHE A 5 22.52 -5.69 -11.33
C PHE A 5 21.59 -5.07 -12.38
N ASN A 6 20.55 -5.80 -12.80
CA ASN A 6 19.59 -5.31 -13.79
C ASN A 6 18.65 -4.24 -13.19
N THR A 7 18.24 -4.39 -11.93
CA THR A 7 17.43 -3.39 -11.23
C THR A 7 18.20 -2.09 -11.01
N GLN A 8 19.48 -2.16 -10.67
CA GLN A 8 20.30 -0.97 -10.46
C GLN A 8 20.62 -0.22 -11.76
N ARG A 9 20.76 -0.94 -12.88
CA ARG A 9 20.93 -0.34 -14.21
C ARG A 9 19.66 0.30 -14.75
N ALA A 10 18.49 -0.29 -14.48
CA ALA A 10 17.19 0.31 -14.79
C ALA A 10 16.98 1.63 -14.00
N TYR A 11 17.32 1.62 -12.71
CA TYR A 11 17.24 2.80 -11.84
C TYR A 11 18.14 3.96 -12.28
N GLU A 12 19.40 3.68 -12.67
CA GLU A 12 20.33 4.70 -13.19
C GLU A 12 19.86 5.32 -14.52
N ASN A 13 19.18 4.53 -15.36
CA ASN A 13 18.60 5.03 -16.61
C ASN A 13 17.39 5.95 -16.35
N ASP A 14 16.52 5.58 -15.40
CA ASP A 14 15.39 6.42 -14.99
C ASP A 14 15.87 7.75 -14.36
N LYS A 15 16.92 7.71 -13.55
CA LYS A 15 17.51 8.91 -12.92
C LYS A 15 18.06 9.89 -13.97
N ARG A 16 18.67 9.40 -15.05
CA ARG A 16 19.15 10.23 -16.17
C ARG A 16 18.01 10.82 -16.99
N ALA A 17 16.97 10.04 -17.26
CA ALA A 17 15.80 10.51 -18.01
C ALA A 17 15.05 11.63 -17.26
N VAL A 18 14.83 11.48 -15.95
CA VAL A 18 14.19 12.48 -15.11
C VAL A 18 15.02 13.78 -15.03
N SER A 19 16.34 13.66 -14.88
CA SER A 19 17.24 14.82 -14.83
C SER A 19 17.26 15.61 -16.15
N HIS A 20 17.21 14.91 -17.29
CA HIS A 20 17.13 15.53 -18.61
C HIS A 20 15.78 16.24 -18.84
N ALA A 21 14.66 15.56 -18.54
CA ALA A 21 13.31 16.10 -18.68
C ALA A 21 13.08 17.36 -17.81
N ARG A 22 13.64 17.38 -16.61
CA ARG A 22 13.57 18.54 -15.71
C ARG A 22 14.33 19.75 -16.26
N LYS A 23 15.52 19.54 -16.83
CA LYS A 23 16.31 20.61 -17.48
C LYS A 23 15.64 21.17 -18.73
N GLU A 24 14.90 20.35 -19.49
CA GLU A 24 14.13 20.83 -20.65
C GLU A 24 12.84 21.56 -20.25
N HIS A 25 12.17 21.11 -19.17
CA HIS A 25 10.99 21.77 -18.64
C HIS A 25 11.31 23.18 -18.09
N GLU A 26 12.46 23.34 -17.43
CA GLU A 26 12.94 24.64 -16.95
C GLU A 26 13.32 25.60 -18.09
N LYS A 27 13.71 25.07 -19.26
CA LYS A 27 14.05 25.89 -20.45
C LYS A 27 12.84 26.36 -21.27
N THR A 28 11.75 25.60 -21.28
CA THR A 28 10.67 25.80 -22.29
C THR A 28 9.43 26.54 -21.78
N GLY A 29 9.24 26.69 -20.47
CA GLY A 29 8.19 27.54 -19.87
C GLY A 29 6.74 27.17 -20.20
N THR A 30 6.49 26.12 -21.00
CA THR A 30 5.17 25.68 -21.41
C THR A 30 4.60 24.63 -20.46
N LYS A 31 3.37 24.84 -19.98
CA LYS A 31 2.62 23.85 -19.20
C LYS A 31 2.20 22.67 -20.10
N LYS A 32 3.00 21.60 -20.13
CA LYS A 32 2.62 20.34 -20.79
C LYS A 32 1.50 19.64 -20.02
N THR A 33 0.66 18.91 -20.73
CA THR A 33 -0.39 18.08 -20.13
C THR A 33 0.22 16.83 -19.47
N ARG A 34 -0.45 16.27 -18.45
CA ARG A 34 -0.01 15.04 -17.73
C ARG A 34 0.34 13.89 -18.68
N ARG A 35 -0.35 13.78 -19.83
CA ARG A 35 -0.12 12.75 -20.84
C ARG A 35 1.21 12.94 -21.58
N GLU A 36 1.62 14.18 -21.85
CA GLU A 36 2.90 14.49 -22.50
C GLU A 36 4.07 14.30 -21.52
N PHE A 37 3.88 14.71 -20.27
CA PHE A 37 4.86 14.49 -19.19
C PHE A 37 5.12 12.99 -18.94
N LEU A 38 4.08 12.17 -18.91
CA LEU A 38 4.22 10.71 -18.72
C LEU A 38 4.82 10.01 -19.96
N ARG A 39 4.66 10.58 -21.15
CA ARG A 39 5.24 10.06 -22.40
C ARG A 39 6.74 10.36 -22.49
N GLU A 40 7.18 11.51 -22.01
CA GLU A 40 8.60 11.91 -21.97
C GLU A 40 9.39 11.21 -20.85
N LEU A 41 8.74 10.83 -19.75
CA LEU A 41 9.36 10.09 -18.65
C LEU A 41 9.59 8.60 -18.94
N GLY A 42 9.16 8.08 -20.10
CA GLY A 42 9.34 6.65 -20.42
C GLY A 42 8.57 5.69 -19.49
N ILE A 43 7.64 6.18 -18.67
CA ILE A 43 6.82 5.37 -17.73
C ILE A 43 5.76 4.54 -18.48
N LEU A 44 5.74 4.58 -19.82
CA LEU A 44 5.15 3.52 -20.61
C LEU A 44 6.16 2.37 -20.67
N VAL A 45 5.94 1.29 -19.91
CA VAL A 45 6.64 0.02 -20.13
C VAL A 45 6.34 -0.40 -21.58
N THR A 46 7.28 -0.15 -22.48
CA THR A 46 7.22 -0.63 -23.86
C THR A 46 7.38 -2.15 -23.85
N ALA A 47 6.25 -2.85 -23.87
CA ALA A 47 6.20 -4.15 -24.52
C ALA A 47 6.36 -3.91 -26.03
N ILE A 48 7.55 -4.23 -26.54
CA ILE A 48 7.80 -4.31 -27.98
C ILE A 48 7.06 -5.55 -28.50
N SER A 49 5.97 -5.33 -29.22
CA SER A 49 5.60 -6.19 -30.35
C SER A 49 4.95 -5.34 -31.44
N THR A 50 5.68 -5.25 -32.54
CA THR A 50 5.25 -4.80 -33.87
C THR A 50 3.89 -5.40 -34.27
N ILE A 51 3.00 -4.58 -34.83
CA ILE A 51 2.36 -4.74 -36.16
C ILE A 51 1.27 -3.66 -36.34
N THR A 52 1.53 -2.80 -37.33
CA THR A 52 0.69 -1.99 -38.23
C THR A 52 -0.70 -1.47 -37.83
N GLY A 53 -0.83 -0.14 -37.92
CA GLY A 53 -1.79 0.52 -38.81
C GLY A 53 -3.18 0.85 -38.24
N ILE A 54 -3.48 2.14 -38.09
CA ILE A 54 -4.52 2.89 -38.85
C ILE A 54 -4.65 4.31 -38.29
N GLU A 55 -4.76 5.25 -39.22
CA GLU A 55 -4.83 6.71 -39.11
C GLU A 55 -6.15 7.26 -38.56
N THR A 56 -6.18 8.60 -38.43
CA THR A 56 -7.29 9.55 -38.25
C THR A 56 -7.61 9.96 -36.80
N ALA A 57 -7.88 11.21 -36.45
CA ALA A 57 -7.75 12.51 -37.14
C ALA A 57 -7.77 13.61 -36.06
N ASP A 58 -7.10 14.72 -36.36
CA ASP A 58 -7.18 15.99 -35.66
C ASP A 58 -8.58 16.59 -35.71
N LYS A 59 -8.97 17.22 -34.60
CA LYS A 59 -9.64 18.55 -34.47
C LYS A 59 -10.37 18.61 -33.14
N PHE A 60 -9.98 19.55 -32.26
CA PHE A 60 -10.86 20.62 -31.80
C PHE A 60 -10.09 21.56 -30.85
N THR A 61 -9.97 22.80 -31.30
CA THR A 61 -9.38 23.93 -30.59
C THR A 61 -10.36 24.58 -29.61
N SER A 62 -9.76 25.28 -28.64
CA SER A 62 -10.23 26.53 -28.01
C SER A 62 -11.55 26.51 -27.24
N ASN A 63 -11.47 26.73 -25.92
CA ASN A 63 -11.94 27.99 -25.34
C ASN A 63 -11.54 28.11 -23.85
N ALA A 64 -10.50 28.90 -23.61
CA ALA A 64 -10.20 29.44 -22.29
C ALA A 64 -11.12 30.64 -22.03
N ARG A 65 -11.96 30.55 -21.00
CA ARG A 65 -12.58 31.73 -20.37
C ARG A 65 -12.21 31.79 -18.90
N THR A 66 -11.38 32.79 -18.61
CA THR A 66 -11.05 33.34 -17.32
C THR A 66 -12.32 33.82 -16.60
N ARG A 67 -12.58 33.28 -15.40
CA ARG A 67 -13.36 33.98 -14.36
C ARG A 67 -12.58 33.94 -13.06
N LYS A 68 -11.93 35.06 -12.76
CA LYS A 68 -11.49 35.44 -11.41
C LYS A 68 -12.73 35.56 -10.55
N ASN A 69 -12.86 34.75 -9.51
CA ASN A 69 -13.66 35.11 -8.34
C ASN A 69 -12.80 35.04 -7.09
N LYS A 70 -12.62 36.22 -6.49
CA LYS A 70 -12.10 36.41 -5.14
C LYS A 70 -13.20 35.98 -4.17
N SER A 71 -12.91 35.02 -3.30
CA SER A 71 -13.51 34.96 -1.97
C SER A 71 -12.50 34.43 -0.96
N LYS A 72 -11.89 35.36 -0.21
CA LYS A 72 -11.32 35.09 1.10
C LYS A 72 -12.45 34.63 2.03
N LYS A 73 -12.26 33.56 2.82
CA LYS A 73 -11.92 33.64 4.26
C LYS A 73 -12.06 32.27 4.96
N LYS A 74 -11.06 32.00 5.79
CA LYS A 74 -11.12 31.34 7.10
C LYS A 74 -11.75 29.94 7.15
N GLU A 75 -10.93 28.91 6.93
CA GLU A 75 -11.03 27.67 7.70
C GLU A 75 -9.75 26.79 7.67
N GLU A 76 -8.60 27.38 7.36
CA GLU A 76 -7.27 26.83 7.59
C GLU A 76 -6.78 27.36 8.94
N SER A 77 -6.89 26.60 10.04
CA SER A 77 -6.16 26.99 11.26
C SER A 77 -5.87 25.88 12.29
N ILE A 78 -6.41 24.67 12.14
CA ILE A 78 -6.15 23.59 13.12
C ILE A 78 -5.22 22.52 12.53
N THR A 79 -5.42 22.11 11.27
CA THR A 79 -4.59 21.09 10.63
C THR A 79 -3.25 21.65 10.17
N ASP A 80 -3.23 22.83 9.56
CA ASP A 80 -1.98 23.48 9.14
C ASP A 80 -1.13 23.90 10.34
N LYS A 81 -1.77 24.20 11.47
CA LYS A 81 -1.06 24.49 12.72
C LYS A 81 -0.42 23.24 13.32
N LYS A 82 -1.06 22.07 13.22
CA LYS A 82 -0.44 20.79 13.60
C LYS A 82 0.73 20.43 12.69
N ILE A 83 0.60 20.65 11.38
CA ILE A 83 1.68 20.40 10.40
C ILE A 83 2.82 21.39 10.61
N GLU A 84 2.54 22.68 10.83
CA GLU A 84 3.55 23.68 11.15
C GLU A 84 4.18 23.45 12.53
N ASP A 85 3.43 23.00 13.53
CA ASP A 85 3.99 22.62 14.84
C ASP A 85 4.87 21.36 14.70
N LEU A 86 4.51 20.38 13.86
CA LEU A 86 5.36 19.22 13.56
C LEU A 86 6.64 19.66 12.83
N LYS A 87 6.51 20.51 11.81
CA LYS A 87 7.64 21.08 11.05
C LYS A 87 8.51 21.99 11.91
N ARG A 88 7.92 22.74 12.85
CA ARG A 88 8.62 23.62 13.78
C ARG A 88 9.37 22.82 14.83
N ASN A 89 8.76 21.77 15.40
CA ASN A 89 9.46 20.85 16.30
C ASN A 89 10.62 20.14 15.58
N LEU A 90 10.45 19.77 14.30
CA LEU A 90 11.52 19.23 13.45
C LEU A 90 12.60 20.27 13.10
N ARG A 91 12.28 21.58 13.12
CA ARG A 91 13.21 22.68 12.83
C ARG A 91 13.97 23.14 14.07
N GLU A 92 13.32 23.22 15.23
CA GLU A 92 13.89 23.69 16.50
C GLU A 92 14.87 22.66 17.11
N GLN A 93 14.84 21.40 16.66
CA GLN A 93 15.90 20.41 16.93
C GLN A 93 17.20 20.63 16.13
N ASN A 94 17.32 21.68 15.30
CA ASN A 94 18.54 21.95 14.51
C ASN A 94 19.45 23.06 15.07
N VAL A 95 19.39 23.38 16.36
CA VAL A 95 20.31 24.37 16.93
C VAL A 95 21.55 23.69 17.49
N SER A 96 22.68 23.97 16.82
CA SER A 96 24.07 23.62 17.12
C SER A 96 24.43 22.16 16.93
N GLU A 97 25.22 21.82 15.91
CA GLU A 97 26.22 20.74 16.05
C GLU A 97 27.20 20.67 14.87
N LYS A 98 28.50 20.68 15.18
CA LYS A 98 29.60 20.20 14.32
C LYS A 98 29.62 18.66 14.25
N GLY A 99 28.45 18.02 14.29
CA GLY A 99 28.28 16.57 14.22
C GLY A 99 28.07 16.11 12.79
N ASP A 100 28.41 14.86 12.51
CA ASP A 100 27.92 14.16 11.32
C ASP A 100 26.40 14.12 11.43
N GLY A 101 25.66 14.80 10.55
CA GLY A 101 24.19 14.90 10.61
C GLY A 101 23.44 13.55 10.62
N LEU A 102 24.17 12.42 10.49
CA LEU A 102 23.68 11.07 10.72
C LEU A 102 23.45 10.71 12.20
N GLU A 103 24.13 11.35 13.16
CA GLU A 103 24.09 11.01 14.58
C GLU A 103 22.69 11.12 15.20
N LYS A 104 21.82 11.97 14.64
CA LYS A 104 20.42 12.11 15.07
C LYS A 104 19.51 10.94 14.67
N TYR A 105 19.95 10.05 13.77
CA TYR A 105 19.18 8.91 13.30
C TYR A 105 19.52 7.67 14.12
N THR A 106 18.85 7.51 15.26
CA THR A 106 19.19 6.50 16.27
C THR A 106 19.02 5.07 15.77
N PHE A 107 18.14 4.82 14.80
CA PHE A 107 17.99 3.48 14.19
C PHE A 107 19.26 2.99 13.45
N LEU A 108 20.19 3.88 13.10
CA LEU A 108 21.44 3.49 12.46
C LEU A 108 22.42 2.82 13.43
N TYR A 109 22.31 3.10 14.73
CA TYR A 109 23.30 2.75 15.73
C TYR A 109 22.73 1.99 16.94
N ASP A 110 21.44 1.63 16.91
CA ASP A 110 20.82 0.96 18.04
C ASP A 110 21.48 -0.39 18.33
N LYS A 111 21.65 -0.66 19.63
CA LYS A 111 22.27 -1.88 20.13
C LYS A 111 21.20 -2.87 20.50
N GLU A 112 21.36 -4.11 20.05
CA GLU A 112 20.46 -5.21 20.35
C GLU A 112 20.40 -5.52 21.85
N ARG A 113 19.17 -5.70 22.34
CA ARG A 113 18.79 -6.04 23.72
C ARG A 113 17.76 -7.16 23.65
N PRO A 114 18.20 -8.38 23.30
CA PRO A 114 17.29 -9.48 23.04
C PRO A 114 16.57 -9.92 24.32
N HIS A 115 15.31 -10.32 24.15
CA HIS A 115 14.50 -10.94 25.19
C HIS A 115 14.07 -12.34 24.73
N SER A 116 13.88 -13.26 25.68
CA SER A 116 13.49 -14.63 25.36
C SER A 116 11.97 -14.74 25.17
N PHE A 117 11.55 -15.32 24.05
CA PHE A 117 10.15 -15.60 23.73
C PHE A 117 9.95 -17.08 23.42
N SER A 118 8.86 -17.66 23.92
CA SER A 118 8.40 -19.00 23.50
C SER A 118 7.86 -18.91 22.07
N THR A 119 8.28 -19.80 21.18
CA THR A 119 7.92 -19.75 19.75
C THR A 119 6.66 -20.52 19.40
N GLY A 120 6.23 -21.46 20.25
CA GLY A 120 4.96 -22.18 20.10
C GLY A 120 4.82 -22.85 18.74
N ALA A 121 3.75 -22.53 18.00
CA ALA A 121 3.47 -23.10 16.68
C ALA A 121 4.53 -22.78 15.59
N LEU A 122 5.49 -21.88 15.88
CA LEU A 122 6.63 -21.64 15.01
C LEU A 122 7.76 -22.66 15.20
N GLU A 123 7.84 -23.34 16.35
CA GLU A 123 8.92 -24.31 16.64
C GLU A 123 9.05 -25.37 15.54
N GLY A 124 10.29 -25.63 15.12
CA GLY A 124 10.61 -26.60 14.07
C GLY A 124 10.36 -26.12 12.64
N LYS A 125 9.68 -24.99 12.41
CA LYS A 125 9.52 -24.43 11.07
C LYS A 125 10.86 -23.90 10.54
N LYS A 126 11.04 -23.98 9.22
CA LYS A 126 12.17 -23.35 8.52
C LYS A 126 11.69 -22.03 7.91
N LEU A 127 12.20 -20.91 8.41
CA LEU A 127 11.83 -19.58 7.95
C LEU A 127 13.05 -18.84 7.35
N SER A 128 12.78 -17.93 6.41
CA SER A 128 13.80 -17.19 5.64
C SER A 128 13.26 -15.84 5.18
N ASN A 129 14.11 -15.01 4.59
CA ASN A 129 13.79 -13.69 4.07
C ASN A 129 13.20 -12.78 5.17
N LEU A 130 12.13 -12.04 4.85
CA LEU A 130 11.46 -11.14 5.80
C LEU A 130 11.05 -11.81 7.11
N TYR A 131 10.68 -13.10 7.12
CA TYR A 131 10.41 -13.80 8.39
C TYR A 131 11.64 -13.81 9.29
N ALA A 132 12.82 -14.07 8.71
CA ALA A 132 14.06 -14.12 9.46
C ALA A 132 14.39 -12.76 10.06
N MET A 133 14.11 -11.68 9.32
CA MET A 133 14.28 -10.31 9.81
C MET A 133 13.33 -9.95 10.93
N TYR A 134 12.04 -10.33 10.85
CA TYR A 134 11.08 -10.07 11.93
C TYR A 134 11.45 -10.79 13.23
N LEU A 135 12.05 -11.97 13.10
CA LEU A 135 12.38 -12.85 14.22
C LEU A 135 13.84 -12.72 14.70
N GLY A 136 14.68 -11.95 14.03
CA GLY A 136 16.09 -11.78 14.38
C GLY A 136 16.91 -13.07 14.24
N ILE A 137 16.60 -13.92 13.25
CA ILE A 137 17.28 -15.19 13.02
C ILE A 137 18.09 -15.18 11.71
N ASP A 138 18.98 -16.17 11.58
CA ASP A 138 19.73 -16.41 10.35
C ASP A 138 18.83 -16.92 9.21
N GLU A 139 19.28 -16.67 7.97
CA GLU A 139 18.61 -17.17 6.78
C GLU A 139 18.56 -18.71 6.78
N LYS A 140 17.36 -19.26 6.60
CA LYS A 140 17.07 -20.71 6.59
C LYS A 140 17.26 -21.41 7.94
N GLY A 141 17.25 -20.65 9.04
CA GLY A 141 17.23 -21.20 10.40
C GLY A 141 15.98 -22.04 10.69
N VAL A 142 16.15 -23.10 11.47
CA VAL A 142 15.04 -23.83 12.10
C VAL A 142 14.68 -23.09 13.39
N ILE A 143 13.40 -22.78 13.57
CA ILE A 143 12.94 -22.06 14.76
C ILE A 143 13.06 -22.96 16.02
N PRO A 144 13.87 -22.60 17.03
CA PRO A 144 13.91 -23.31 18.30
C PRO A 144 12.65 -23.04 19.14
N GLY A 145 12.38 -23.83 20.18
CA GLY A 145 11.26 -23.60 21.11
C GLY A 145 11.32 -22.27 21.87
N LYS A 146 12.51 -21.65 21.98
CA LYS A 146 12.69 -20.29 22.51
C LYS A 146 13.64 -19.49 21.63
N LEU A 147 13.24 -18.26 21.27
CA LEU A 147 14.06 -17.32 20.52
C LEU A 147 14.47 -16.12 21.37
N GLN A 148 15.67 -15.60 21.12
CA GLN A 148 16.17 -14.35 21.66
C GLN A 148 15.91 -13.26 20.62
N ILE A 149 14.94 -12.37 20.88
CA ILE A 149 14.47 -11.39 19.91
C ILE A 149 14.53 -10.00 20.51
N ASP A 150 15.06 -9.05 19.75
CA ASP A 150 14.87 -7.61 19.97
C ASP A 150 14.03 -7.05 18.82
N PHE A 151 12.74 -6.83 19.07
CA PHE A 151 11.84 -6.28 18.06
C PHE A 151 12.23 -4.85 17.65
N LYS A 152 12.81 -4.05 18.56
CA LYS A 152 13.21 -2.68 18.24
C LYS A 152 14.42 -2.69 17.31
N ALA A 153 15.41 -3.52 17.60
CA ALA A 153 16.55 -3.71 16.70
C ALA A 153 16.13 -4.30 15.34
N ASN A 154 15.12 -5.18 15.30
CA ASN A 154 14.58 -5.71 14.05
C ASN A 154 13.93 -4.61 13.18
N ILE A 155 13.20 -3.65 13.78
CA ILE A 155 12.70 -2.47 13.04
C ILE A 155 13.86 -1.66 12.47
N ALA A 156 14.89 -1.40 13.29
CA ALA A 156 16.07 -0.67 12.84
C ALA A 156 16.76 -1.36 11.64
N ARG A 157 16.90 -2.69 11.70
CA ARG A 157 17.44 -3.51 10.61
C ARG A 157 16.57 -3.43 9.34
N LEU A 158 15.25 -3.47 9.45
CA LEU A 158 14.35 -3.33 8.29
C LEU A 158 14.54 -1.97 7.59
N TRP A 159 14.66 -0.88 8.35
CA TRP A 159 14.94 0.44 7.77
C TRP A 159 16.34 0.55 7.15
N ARG A 160 17.37 0.02 7.81
CA ARG A 160 18.72 -0.04 7.22
C ARG A 160 18.75 -0.86 5.94
N MET A 161 18.00 -1.96 5.88
CA MET A 161 17.86 -2.76 4.66
C MET A 161 17.15 -1.99 3.55
N LYS A 162 16.04 -1.27 3.85
CA LYS A 162 15.36 -0.40 2.89
C LYS A 162 16.31 0.61 2.26
N PHE A 163 17.20 1.19 3.06
CA PHE A 163 18.19 2.17 2.60
C PHE A 163 19.46 1.53 2.00
N GLY A 164 19.58 0.20 2.06
CA GLY A 164 20.75 -0.52 1.57
C GLY A 164 22.01 -0.27 2.41
N PHE A 165 21.86 0.14 3.67
CA PHE A 165 22.96 0.47 4.57
C PHE A 165 23.62 -0.73 5.27
N ASP A 166 22.99 -1.91 5.21
CA ASP A 166 23.57 -3.17 5.71
C ASP A 166 24.49 -3.84 4.68
N LYS A 167 24.72 -3.23 3.51
CA LYS A 167 25.68 -3.74 2.52
C LYS A 167 27.10 -3.35 2.96
N HIS A 168 27.96 -4.35 3.15
CA HIS A 168 29.38 -4.11 3.39
C HIS A 168 29.99 -3.30 2.25
N THR A 169 30.61 -2.17 2.59
CA THR A 169 31.47 -1.42 1.68
C THR A 169 32.94 -1.64 2.06
N ASP A 170 33.85 -1.34 1.14
CA ASP A 170 35.28 -1.64 1.31
C ASP A 170 35.96 -0.85 2.45
N SER A 171 35.38 0.27 2.91
CA SER A 171 35.92 1.05 4.04
C SER A 171 34.85 1.87 4.80
N PRO A 172 35.05 2.15 6.11
CA PRO A 172 34.15 3.00 6.91
C PRO A 172 33.92 4.41 6.34
N GLU A 173 34.94 5.02 5.74
CA GLU A 173 34.85 6.36 5.15
C GLU A 173 33.94 6.37 3.92
N LYS A 174 34.01 5.30 3.11
CA LYS A 174 33.14 5.13 1.93
C LYS A 174 31.69 4.92 2.35
N GLU A 175 31.46 4.13 3.41
CA GLU A 175 30.13 3.95 3.99
C GLU A 175 29.54 5.27 4.47
N LYS A 176 30.34 6.06 5.20
CA LYS A 176 29.94 7.39 5.68
C LYS A 176 29.53 8.30 4.54
N LEU A 177 30.36 8.43 3.50
CA LEU A 177 30.07 9.25 2.32
C LEU A 177 28.80 8.80 1.57
N VAL A 178 28.53 7.49 1.51
CA VAL A 178 27.31 6.94 0.91
C VAL A 178 26.08 7.34 1.74
N ARG A 179 26.16 7.22 3.07
CA ARG A 179 25.07 7.59 3.98
C ARG A 179 24.81 9.10 3.98
N GLU A 180 25.84 9.93 4.01
CA GLU A 180 25.72 11.39 3.92
C GLU A 180 25.06 11.83 2.60
N ARG A 181 25.45 11.21 1.47
CA ARG A 181 24.83 11.46 0.18
C ARG A 181 23.36 11.02 0.18
N PHE A 182 23.07 9.83 0.72
CA PHE A 182 21.70 9.34 0.83
C PHE A 182 20.85 10.28 1.67
N LEU A 183 21.35 10.72 2.83
CA LEU A 183 20.68 11.69 3.70
C LEU A 183 20.35 12.99 2.95
N LYS A 184 21.27 13.50 2.13
CA LYS A 184 21.01 14.70 1.32
C LYS A 184 19.90 14.48 0.27
N GLU A 185 19.83 13.30 -0.32
CA GLU A 185 18.85 12.96 -1.37
C GLU A 185 17.48 12.54 -0.80
N HIS A 186 17.44 11.98 0.41
CA HIS A 186 16.28 11.30 1.00
C HIS A 186 15.99 11.71 2.44
N LYS A 187 16.28 12.97 2.80
CA LYS A 187 16.13 13.50 4.16
C LYS A 187 14.75 13.23 4.76
N ASP A 188 13.68 13.49 4.01
CA ASP A 188 12.31 13.34 4.52
C ASP A 188 11.98 11.87 4.85
N LEU A 189 12.50 10.93 4.05
CA LEU A 189 12.33 9.50 4.30
C LEU A 189 13.15 9.02 5.51
N MET A 190 14.35 9.57 5.70
CA MET A 190 15.17 9.31 6.90
C MET A 190 14.50 9.86 8.16
N ASP A 191 13.93 11.07 8.10
CA ASP A 191 13.20 11.68 9.21
C ASP A 191 11.93 10.88 9.55
N LEU A 192 11.22 10.38 8.54
CA LEU A 192 10.08 9.47 8.73
C LEU A 192 10.51 8.15 9.40
N ALA A 193 11.61 7.54 8.93
CA ALA A 193 12.13 6.30 9.50
C ALA A 193 12.49 6.48 10.99
N GLU A 194 13.16 7.58 11.34
CA GLU A 194 13.47 7.91 12.72
C GLU A 194 12.22 8.12 13.56
N HIS A 195 11.24 8.85 13.04
CA HIS A 195 9.97 9.07 13.73
C HIS A 195 9.25 7.76 14.04
N LEU A 196 9.10 6.89 13.04
CA LEU A 196 8.43 5.60 13.18
C LEU A 196 9.21 4.66 14.12
N TYR A 197 10.53 4.59 13.97
CA TYR A 197 11.40 3.81 14.84
C TYR A 197 11.31 4.26 16.31
N CYS A 198 11.38 5.58 16.55
CA CYS A 198 11.25 6.15 17.90
C CYS A 198 9.86 5.98 18.50
N SER A 199 8.81 5.94 17.67
CA SER A 199 7.43 5.74 18.12
C SER A 199 7.21 4.35 18.73
N TYR A 200 7.97 3.34 18.30
CA TYR A 200 7.84 1.99 18.82
C TYR A 200 8.49 1.82 20.20
N ASN A 201 7.66 1.39 21.16
CA ASN A 201 8.08 0.98 22.49
C ASN A 201 7.46 -0.39 22.84
N GLN A 202 8.28 -1.44 22.77
CA GLN A 202 7.87 -2.83 23.04
C GLN A 202 7.18 -3.04 24.40
N SER A 203 7.58 -2.30 25.44
CA SER A 203 6.99 -2.42 26.78
C SER A 203 5.55 -1.88 26.86
N LYS A 204 5.21 -0.96 25.96
CA LYS A 204 3.89 -0.29 25.88
C LYS A 204 3.05 -0.72 24.68
N ALA A 205 3.65 -1.48 23.76
CA ALA A 205 2.99 -1.93 22.55
C ALA A 205 1.76 -2.77 22.88
N LYS A 206 0.68 -2.56 22.12
CA LYS A 206 -0.59 -3.24 22.33
C LYS A 206 -0.51 -4.67 21.80
N LYS A 207 -0.33 -5.62 22.71
CA LYS A 207 -0.27 -7.05 22.42
C LYS A 207 -1.67 -7.64 22.30
N VAL A 208 -1.96 -8.31 21.20
CA VAL A 208 -3.27 -8.90 20.90
C VAL A 208 -3.09 -10.23 20.18
N SER A 209 -4.10 -11.07 20.21
CA SER A 209 -4.23 -12.21 19.30
C SER A 209 -4.69 -11.77 17.90
N LEU A 210 -4.53 -12.66 16.91
CA LEU A 210 -5.06 -12.47 15.55
C LEU A 210 -6.59 -12.31 15.51
N ASP A 211 -7.32 -12.98 16.40
CA ASP A 211 -8.77 -12.81 16.53
C ASP A 211 -9.14 -11.41 17.05
N GLU A 212 -8.44 -10.91 18.06
CA GLU A 212 -8.64 -9.56 18.58
C GLU A 212 -8.26 -8.49 17.55
N TYR A 213 -7.17 -8.70 16.82
CA TYR A 213 -6.78 -7.85 15.69
C TYR A 213 -7.85 -7.81 14.60
N SER A 214 -8.45 -8.95 14.26
CA SER A 214 -9.59 -9.03 13.34
C SER A 214 -10.79 -8.22 13.85
N LYS A 215 -11.10 -8.30 15.15
CA LYS A 215 -12.19 -7.51 15.77
C LYS A 215 -11.89 -6.01 15.74
N ASP A 216 -10.64 -5.61 15.94
CA ASP A 216 -10.23 -4.21 15.85
C ASP A 216 -10.34 -3.66 14.42
N ILE A 217 -10.04 -4.47 13.40
CA ILE A 217 -10.30 -4.13 11.99
C ILE A 217 -11.80 -3.91 11.75
N VAL A 218 -12.67 -4.80 12.25
CA VAL A 218 -14.13 -4.63 12.13
C VAL A 218 -14.59 -3.33 12.79
N ARG A 219 -14.10 -3.05 14.01
CA ARG A 219 -14.49 -1.85 14.76
C ARG A 219 -14.05 -0.57 14.05
N SER A 220 -12.82 -0.52 13.58
CA SER A 220 -12.23 0.67 12.94
C SER A 220 -12.86 0.99 11.59
N THR A 221 -13.17 -0.02 10.79
CA THR A 221 -13.75 0.16 9.43
C THR A 221 -15.24 0.48 9.44
N LYS A 222 -15.96 0.22 10.54
CA LYS A 222 -17.40 0.49 10.66
C LYS A 222 -17.78 1.96 10.51
N SER A 223 -16.94 2.89 10.96
CA SER A 223 -17.19 4.33 10.76
C SER A 223 -17.03 4.73 9.29
N VAL A 224 -15.98 4.23 8.64
CA VAL A 224 -15.72 4.46 7.21
C VAL A 224 -16.85 3.90 6.36
N GLN A 225 -17.28 2.67 6.63
CA GLN A 225 -18.40 2.06 5.94
C GLN A 225 -19.69 2.89 6.05
N ARG A 226 -20.04 3.37 7.25
CA ARG A 226 -21.22 4.23 7.43
C ARG A 226 -21.12 5.54 6.66
N ALA A 227 -19.98 6.22 6.76
CA ALA A 227 -19.75 7.47 6.04
C ALA A 227 -19.81 7.27 4.52
N PHE A 228 -19.24 6.18 4.03
CA PHE A 228 -19.31 5.81 2.61
C PHE A 228 -20.75 5.55 2.15
N MET A 229 -21.54 4.79 2.92
CA MET A 229 -22.95 4.54 2.56
C MET A 229 -23.77 5.83 2.53
N HIS A 230 -23.49 6.76 3.44
CA HIS A 230 -24.07 8.10 3.40
C HIS A 230 -23.65 8.88 2.13
N ALA A 231 -22.37 8.85 1.76
CA ALA A 231 -21.89 9.49 0.54
C ALA A 231 -22.56 8.90 -0.73
N MET A 232 -22.74 7.57 -0.79
CA MET A 232 -23.48 6.93 -1.89
C MET A 232 -24.94 7.39 -1.97
N TYR A 233 -25.60 7.58 -0.82
CA TYR A 233 -26.95 8.12 -0.77
C TYR A 233 -27.02 9.56 -1.28
N GLU A 234 -26.08 10.42 -0.89
CA GLU A 234 -26.01 11.81 -1.37
C GLU A 234 -25.78 11.88 -2.89
N LEU A 235 -25.00 10.94 -3.44
CA LEU A 235 -24.75 10.84 -4.88
C LEU A 235 -25.93 10.26 -5.69
N ARG A 236 -27.10 9.99 -5.08
CA ARG A 236 -28.24 9.37 -5.78
C ARG A 236 -28.77 10.16 -6.98
N ASN A 237 -28.59 11.48 -6.96
CA ASN A 237 -29.02 12.40 -8.01
C ASN A 237 -27.87 12.85 -8.94
N ASP A 238 -26.64 12.40 -8.70
CA ASP A 238 -25.49 12.72 -9.57
C ASP A 238 -25.55 11.84 -10.83
N ALA A 239 -25.51 12.46 -12.01
CA ALA A 239 -25.55 11.75 -13.29
C ALA A 239 -24.36 10.78 -13.48
N LYS A 240 -23.24 11.00 -12.79
CA LYS A 240 -22.09 10.09 -12.77
C LYS A 240 -22.27 8.92 -11.79
N PHE A 241 -23.35 8.87 -11.01
CA PHE A 241 -23.65 7.79 -10.07
C PHE A 241 -25.06 7.24 -10.29
N PRO A 242 -25.35 6.71 -11.49
CA PRO A 242 -26.63 6.07 -11.77
C PRO A 242 -26.85 4.89 -10.80
N ARG A 243 -28.13 4.51 -10.62
CA ARG A 243 -28.53 3.47 -9.66
C ARG A 243 -27.69 2.19 -9.75
N ALA A 244 -27.48 1.66 -10.96
CA ALA A 244 -26.70 0.43 -11.18
C ALA A 244 -25.24 0.57 -10.71
N ARG A 245 -24.62 1.75 -10.90
CA ARG A 245 -23.26 2.03 -10.42
C ARG A 245 -23.20 1.99 -8.90
N ARG A 246 -24.09 2.72 -8.24
CA ARG A 246 -24.14 2.77 -6.77
C ARG A 246 -24.42 1.38 -6.18
N ALA A 247 -25.41 0.68 -6.72
CA ALA A 247 -25.75 -0.68 -6.27
C ALA A 247 -24.57 -1.64 -6.42
N LEU A 248 -23.84 -1.59 -7.53
CA LEU A 248 -22.62 -2.37 -7.74
C LEU A 248 -21.56 -2.07 -6.67
N ILE A 249 -21.21 -0.79 -6.47
CA ILE A 249 -20.17 -0.39 -5.52
C ILE A 249 -20.59 -0.76 -4.08
N GLU A 250 -21.80 -0.42 -3.65
CA GLU A 250 -22.34 -0.72 -2.31
C GLU A 250 -22.34 -2.23 -2.03
N LYS A 251 -22.72 -3.03 -3.02
CA LYS A 251 -22.76 -4.50 -2.91
C LYS A 251 -21.35 -5.10 -2.79
N MET A 252 -20.36 -4.56 -3.50
CA MET A 252 -18.98 -5.03 -3.38
C MET A 252 -18.33 -4.54 -2.08
N ALA A 253 -18.52 -3.27 -1.71
CA ALA A 253 -17.98 -2.65 -0.50
C ALA A 253 -18.48 -3.34 0.78
N SER A 254 -19.77 -3.70 0.84
CA SER A 254 -20.35 -4.45 1.96
C SER A 254 -19.79 -5.86 2.16
N ARG A 255 -19.01 -6.37 1.20
CA ARG A 255 -18.35 -7.69 1.26
C ARG A 255 -16.86 -7.61 1.60
N ILE A 256 -16.32 -6.41 1.76
CA ILE A 256 -14.97 -6.20 2.29
C ILE A 256 -15.03 -6.52 3.80
N SER A 257 -14.38 -7.61 4.19
CA SER A 257 -14.39 -8.11 5.58
C SER A 257 -13.00 -8.01 6.20
N SER A 258 -12.91 -8.09 7.54
CA SER A 258 -11.62 -8.10 8.24
C SER A 258 -10.69 -9.18 7.72
N ARG A 259 -11.20 -10.40 7.45
CA ARG A 259 -10.43 -11.48 6.84
C ARG A 259 -9.77 -11.11 5.50
N LYS A 260 -10.43 -10.32 4.65
CA LYS A 260 -9.83 -9.86 3.38
C LYS A 260 -8.72 -8.86 3.64
N LEU A 261 -8.94 -7.93 4.57
CA LEU A 261 -7.92 -6.96 4.96
C LEU A 261 -6.71 -7.65 5.61
N ILE A 262 -6.91 -8.63 6.49
CA ILE A 262 -5.81 -9.44 7.03
C ILE A 262 -5.11 -10.19 5.90
N ALA A 263 -5.85 -10.80 4.96
CA ALA A 263 -5.23 -11.48 3.81
C ALA A 263 -4.37 -10.53 2.96
N CYS A 264 -4.83 -9.30 2.70
CA CYS A 264 -4.02 -8.26 2.06
C CYS A 264 -2.79 -7.93 2.90
N SER A 265 -2.94 -7.76 4.22
CA SER A 265 -1.80 -7.45 5.09
C SER A 265 -0.75 -8.56 5.11
N LEU A 266 -1.17 -9.83 5.17
CA LEU A 266 -0.27 -10.97 5.03
C LEU A 266 0.39 -11.01 3.65
N THR A 267 -0.30 -10.55 2.61
CA THR A 267 0.24 -10.48 1.25
C THR A 267 1.35 -9.43 1.15
N GLU A 268 1.23 -8.33 1.87
CA GLU A 268 2.27 -7.31 1.95
C GLU A 268 3.45 -7.72 2.83
N LEU A 269 3.17 -8.22 4.03
CA LEU A 269 4.21 -8.40 5.05
C LEU A 269 4.96 -9.73 4.95
N MET A 270 4.30 -10.81 4.51
CA MET A 270 4.85 -12.16 4.64
C MET A 270 5.38 -12.67 3.31
N PRO A 271 6.59 -13.22 3.19
CA PRO A 271 7.17 -13.55 1.88
C PRO A 271 6.57 -14.79 1.19
N SER A 272 5.93 -15.71 1.91
CA SER A 272 5.42 -16.97 1.32
C SER A 272 3.95 -16.90 0.88
N ALA A 273 3.53 -17.89 0.09
CA ALA A 273 2.13 -18.14 -0.26
C ALA A 273 1.45 -19.20 0.63
N ASP A 274 2.09 -19.63 1.72
CA ASP A 274 1.49 -20.52 2.72
C ASP A 274 0.70 -19.68 3.73
N GLY A 275 -0.63 -19.68 3.57
CA GLY A 275 -1.55 -18.90 4.39
C GLY A 275 -1.51 -19.26 5.88
N GLU A 276 -1.23 -20.52 6.22
CA GLU A 276 -1.15 -20.97 7.60
C GLU A 276 0.12 -20.44 8.27
N THR A 277 1.28 -20.64 7.63
CA THR A 277 2.54 -20.10 8.14
C THR A 277 2.50 -18.58 8.24
N ASN A 278 1.89 -17.88 7.28
CA ASN A 278 1.69 -16.44 7.32
C ASN A 278 0.87 -15.99 8.53
N ALA A 279 -0.23 -16.67 8.81
CA ALA A 279 -1.08 -16.37 9.96
C ALA A 279 -0.38 -16.64 11.29
N ILE A 280 0.36 -17.76 11.41
CA ILE A 280 1.14 -18.11 12.60
C ILE A 280 2.20 -17.05 12.89
N VAL A 281 2.95 -16.62 11.87
CA VAL A 281 3.94 -15.56 12.07
C VAL A 281 3.28 -14.25 12.49
N LEU A 282 2.18 -13.85 11.85
CA LEU A 282 1.49 -12.62 12.23
C LEU A 282 0.96 -12.68 13.66
N ASP A 283 0.33 -13.77 14.08
CA ASP A 283 -0.18 -13.94 15.45
C ASP A 283 0.96 -13.91 16.47
N PHE A 284 2.09 -14.56 16.18
CA PHE A 284 3.29 -14.49 17.02
C PHE A 284 3.77 -13.04 17.18
N LEU A 285 3.85 -12.26 16.11
CA LEU A 285 4.26 -10.86 16.17
C LEU A 285 3.24 -10.01 16.93
N LEU A 286 1.95 -10.19 16.70
CA LEU A 286 0.89 -9.45 17.41
C LEU A 286 0.92 -9.71 18.92
N ARG A 287 1.16 -10.95 19.35
CA ARG A 287 1.19 -11.33 20.76
C ARG A 287 2.46 -10.91 21.48
N ASN A 288 3.60 -10.87 20.79
CA ASN A 288 4.91 -10.63 21.42
C ASN A 288 5.45 -9.23 21.17
N ALA A 289 5.33 -8.72 19.94
CA ALA A 289 5.80 -7.40 19.52
C ALA A 289 4.71 -6.31 19.61
N GLY A 290 3.43 -6.70 19.47
CA GLY A 290 2.27 -5.81 19.50
C GLY A 290 1.89 -5.22 18.14
N THR A 291 0.69 -4.62 18.03
CA THR A 291 0.22 -3.97 16.80
C THR A 291 1.14 -2.82 16.38
N ASP A 292 1.68 -2.09 17.34
CA ASP A 292 2.59 -0.96 17.11
C ASP A 292 3.87 -1.39 16.35
N PHE A 293 4.31 -2.65 16.50
CA PHE A 293 5.42 -3.18 15.70
C PHE A 293 5.01 -3.32 14.24
N ILE A 294 3.83 -3.88 13.98
CA ILE A 294 3.28 -4.10 12.63
C ILE A 294 3.08 -2.77 11.91
N ASP A 295 2.61 -1.75 12.63
CA ASP A 295 2.32 -0.42 12.12
C ASP A 295 3.56 0.32 11.63
N VAL A 296 4.77 -0.06 12.07
CA VAL A 296 6.02 0.61 11.68
C VAL A 296 6.92 -0.21 10.75
N ILE A 297 6.47 -1.39 10.29
CA ILE A 297 7.24 -2.22 9.36
C ILE A 297 7.35 -1.51 8.00
N PRO A 298 8.56 -1.17 7.50
CA PRO A 298 8.72 -0.59 6.19
C PRO A 298 8.65 -1.62 5.06
N SER A 299 8.28 -1.18 3.86
CA SER A 299 8.56 -1.94 2.63
C SER A 299 10.05 -1.85 2.33
N VAL A 300 10.77 -2.96 2.42
CA VAL A 300 12.25 -2.98 2.30
C VAL A 300 12.76 -2.99 0.85
N HIS A 301 11.86 -3.09 -0.14
CA HIS A 301 12.23 -3.27 -1.56
C HIS A 301 11.94 -2.04 -2.43
N ASP A 302 11.54 -0.93 -1.83
CA ASP A 302 11.38 0.35 -2.52
C ASP A 302 11.96 1.51 -1.68
N LEU A 303 12.05 2.70 -2.27
CA LEU A 303 12.45 3.94 -1.58
C LEU A 303 11.26 4.91 -1.41
N LEU A 304 10.03 4.39 -1.41
CA LEU A 304 8.84 5.17 -1.10
C LEU A 304 8.64 5.24 0.41
N ALA A 305 7.90 6.25 0.88
CA ALA A 305 7.37 6.31 2.23
C ALA A 305 6.24 5.27 2.40
N SER A 306 6.61 3.99 2.39
CA SER A 306 5.71 2.84 2.46
C SER A 306 5.97 2.03 3.72
N PHE A 307 4.94 1.90 4.56
CA PHE A 307 5.03 1.20 5.83
C PHE A 307 3.68 0.68 6.33
N GLY A 308 3.73 -0.11 7.40
CA GLY A 308 2.58 -0.63 8.13
C GLY A 308 1.97 -1.88 7.49
N PRO A 309 0.83 -2.36 8.00
CA PRO A 309 0.26 -3.65 7.61
C PRO A 309 -0.11 -3.76 6.14
N TYR A 310 -0.39 -2.65 5.46
CA TYR A 310 -0.82 -2.61 4.06
C TYR A 310 0.16 -1.91 3.13
N GLN A 311 1.35 -1.55 3.63
CA GLN A 311 2.39 -0.89 2.83
C GLN A 311 1.82 0.29 2.01
N LEU A 312 1.08 1.16 2.69
CA LEU A 312 0.41 2.30 2.07
C LEU A 312 1.47 3.26 1.50
N THR A 313 1.22 3.83 0.33
CA THR A 313 2.18 4.73 -0.33
C THR A 313 1.63 6.15 -0.47
N PRO A 314 2.48 7.18 -0.60
CA PRO A 314 2.04 8.57 -0.81
C PRO A 314 1.15 8.76 -2.05
N ALA A 315 1.30 7.89 -3.06
CA ALA A 315 0.52 7.97 -4.29
C ALA A 315 -1.00 7.81 -4.05
N LEU A 316 -1.39 7.11 -2.98
CA LEU A 316 -2.80 6.95 -2.58
C LEU A 316 -3.43 8.26 -2.11
N PHE A 317 -2.63 9.18 -1.57
CA PHE A 317 -3.09 10.45 -1.00
C PHE A 317 -2.93 11.65 -1.96
N ALA A 318 -2.31 11.43 -3.12
CA ALA A 318 -2.12 12.48 -4.11
C ALA A 318 -3.45 12.84 -4.81
N PRO A 319 -3.63 14.10 -5.27
CA PRO A 319 -4.78 14.46 -6.09
C PRO A 319 -4.92 13.54 -7.31
N GLY A 320 -6.11 13.00 -7.51
CA GLY A 320 -6.41 12.01 -8.55
C GLY A 320 -5.77 10.66 -8.31
N GLY A 321 -5.40 10.33 -7.07
CA GLY A 321 -4.69 9.10 -6.67
C GLY A 321 -5.34 7.85 -7.27
N VAL A 322 -6.57 7.54 -6.84
CA VAL A 322 -7.32 6.40 -7.38
C VAL A 322 -8.22 6.81 -8.57
N GLY A 323 -8.63 8.07 -8.65
CA GLY A 323 -9.32 8.65 -9.83
C GLY A 323 -10.47 9.61 -9.48
N HIS A 324 -10.98 10.32 -10.49
CA HIS A 324 -11.95 11.42 -10.31
C HIS A 324 -13.31 11.03 -9.71
N LEU A 325 -13.75 9.78 -9.89
CA LEU A 325 -14.99 9.34 -9.24
C LEU A 325 -14.77 9.09 -7.75
N SER A 326 -13.60 8.59 -7.36
CA SER A 326 -13.22 8.39 -5.97
C SER A 326 -13.11 9.73 -5.23
N GLU A 327 -12.50 10.74 -5.86
CA GLU A 327 -12.43 12.11 -5.31
C GLU A 327 -13.82 12.69 -4.98
N LYS A 328 -14.83 12.40 -5.82
CA LYS A 328 -16.22 12.83 -5.56
C LYS A 328 -16.81 12.16 -4.32
N VAL A 329 -16.50 10.88 -4.10
CA VAL A 329 -16.94 10.15 -2.91
C VAL A 329 -16.22 10.68 -1.68
N GLU A 330 -14.90 10.87 -1.77
CA GLU A 330 -14.06 11.42 -0.71
C GLU A 330 -14.53 12.81 -0.25
N ALA A 331 -14.90 13.69 -1.20
CA ALA A 331 -15.40 15.03 -0.90
C ALA A 331 -16.69 15.06 -0.07
N LEU A 332 -17.42 13.95 0.00
CA LEU A 332 -18.64 13.79 0.80
C LEU A 332 -18.38 13.10 2.15
N LEU A 333 -17.16 12.66 2.41
CA LEU A 333 -16.79 12.09 3.69
C LEU A 333 -16.61 13.18 4.76
N PRO A 334 -16.89 12.87 6.05
CA PRO A 334 -16.55 13.76 7.15
C PRO A 334 -15.07 14.15 7.14
N LYS A 335 -14.77 15.44 7.29
CA LYS A 335 -13.39 15.95 7.42
C LYS A 335 -12.66 15.21 8.54
N GLY A 336 -11.46 14.72 8.25
CA GLY A 336 -10.61 14.01 9.22
C GLY A 336 -11.01 12.57 9.50
N LEU A 337 -11.94 11.99 8.71
CA LEU A 337 -12.27 10.56 8.81
C LEU A 337 -11.09 9.66 8.40
N ILE A 338 -10.33 10.11 7.40
CA ILE A 338 -9.14 9.47 6.85
C ILE A 338 -7.99 10.48 6.91
N SER A 339 -6.79 10.03 7.25
CA SER A 339 -5.57 10.84 7.21
C SER A 339 -5.31 11.44 5.83
N LYS A 340 -4.64 12.60 5.76
CA LYS A 340 -4.39 13.30 4.49
C LYS A 340 -3.07 12.90 3.84
N SER A 341 -2.23 12.18 4.57
CA SER A 341 -0.89 11.79 4.13
C SER A 341 -0.53 10.44 4.77
N VAL A 342 0.45 9.75 4.19
CA VAL A 342 0.88 8.45 4.69
C VAL A 342 1.56 8.58 6.05
N GLU A 343 2.27 9.68 6.28
CA GLU A 343 3.00 10.01 7.49
C GLU A 343 2.09 10.22 8.70
N GLU A 344 0.82 10.59 8.47
CA GLU A 344 -0.20 10.74 9.51
C GLU A 344 -0.87 9.41 9.88
N VAL A 345 -0.66 8.33 9.13
CA VAL A 345 -1.31 7.04 9.38
C VAL A 345 -0.60 6.32 10.53
N SER A 346 -1.38 5.94 11.54
CA SER A 346 -0.89 5.19 12.70
C SER A 346 -2.00 4.33 13.31
N GLY A 347 -1.63 3.24 13.98
CA GLY A 347 -2.57 2.39 14.69
C GLY A 347 -3.71 1.89 13.81
N THR A 348 -4.93 1.94 14.35
CA THR A 348 -6.13 1.50 13.62
C THR A 348 -6.46 2.31 12.36
N GLU A 349 -5.79 3.44 12.13
CA GLU A 349 -5.98 4.25 10.93
C GLU A 349 -5.52 3.52 9.67
N HIS A 350 -4.51 2.65 9.76
CA HIS A 350 -4.10 1.80 8.65
C HIS A 350 -5.27 0.98 8.08
N HIS A 351 -6.12 0.42 8.95
CA HIS A 351 -7.29 -0.36 8.53
C HIS A 351 -8.36 0.50 7.86
N LYS A 352 -8.57 1.72 8.37
CA LYS A 352 -9.53 2.67 7.79
C LYS A 352 -9.11 3.09 6.38
N VAL A 353 -7.85 3.48 6.22
CA VAL A 353 -7.28 3.86 4.93
C VAL A 353 -7.34 2.68 3.96
N ALA A 354 -6.90 1.49 4.36
CA ALA A 354 -6.94 0.31 3.48
C ALA A 354 -8.37 -0.07 3.04
N TYR A 355 -9.34 0.00 3.95
CA TYR A 355 -10.74 -0.21 3.62
C TYR A 355 -11.28 0.85 2.65
N PHE A 356 -10.93 2.12 2.87
CA PHE A 356 -11.33 3.21 2.00
C PHE A 356 -10.71 3.08 0.60
N VAL A 357 -9.40 2.83 0.50
CA VAL A 357 -8.69 2.61 -0.78
C VAL A 357 -9.30 1.46 -1.57
N ALA A 358 -9.68 0.37 -0.91
CA ALA A 358 -10.41 -0.72 -1.56
C ALA A 358 -11.74 -0.25 -2.18
N ILE A 359 -12.49 0.62 -1.48
CA ILE A 359 -13.72 1.24 -2.00
C ILE A 359 -13.43 2.19 -3.17
N GLU A 360 -12.35 2.96 -3.10
CA GLU A 360 -11.95 3.84 -4.17
C GLU A 360 -11.62 3.05 -5.45
N HIS A 361 -10.91 1.93 -5.33
CA HIS A 361 -10.65 1.05 -6.47
C HIS A 361 -11.95 0.51 -7.07
N LEU A 362 -12.91 0.10 -6.25
CA LEU A 362 -14.24 -0.35 -6.71
C LEU A 362 -14.99 0.78 -7.45
N THR A 363 -14.94 1.99 -6.90
CA THR A 363 -15.54 3.19 -7.50
C THR A 363 -14.91 3.48 -8.85
N GLN A 364 -13.58 3.42 -8.94
CA GLN A 364 -12.84 3.66 -10.18
C GLN A 364 -13.12 2.59 -11.24
N LEU A 365 -13.16 1.31 -10.86
CA LEU A 365 -13.57 0.22 -11.76
C LEU A 365 -14.96 0.49 -12.35
N SER A 366 -15.93 0.85 -11.51
CA SER A 366 -17.29 1.17 -11.95
C SER A 366 -17.36 2.36 -12.92
N GLY A 367 -16.38 3.26 -12.85
CA GLY A 367 -16.22 4.38 -13.76
C GLY A 367 -15.77 3.99 -15.17
N LYS A 368 -15.13 2.83 -15.31
CA LYS A 368 -14.70 2.28 -16.60
C LYS A 368 -15.80 1.49 -17.31
N LEU A 369 -16.88 1.15 -16.63
CA LEU A 369 -18.00 0.40 -17.17
C LEU A 369 -19.06 1.33 -17.77
N SER A 370 -19.56 0.96 -18.94
CA SER A 370 -20.75 1.55 -19.54
C SER A 370 -22.02 1.22 -18.74
N GLN A 371 -23.13 1.92 -19.01
CA GLN A 371 -24.39 1.66 -18.31
C GLN A 371 -24.90 0.23 -18.53
N ARG A 372 -24.71 -0.33 -19.72
CA ARG A 372 -25.08 -1.73 -20.03
C ARG A 372 -24.21 -2.71 -19.23
N GLU A 373 -22.91 -2.47 -19.19
CA GLU A 373 -21.95 -3.30 -18.46
C GLU A 373 -22.19 -3.27 -16.94
N LEU A 374 -22.59 -2.12 -16.39
CA LEU A 374 -22.95 -1.99 -14.98
C LEU A 374 -24.14 -2.89 -14.60
N VAL A 375 -25.17 -2.94 -15.44
CA VAL A 375 -26.34 -3.80 -15.22
C VAL A 375 -25.95 -5.28 -15.28
N ILE A 376 -25.13 -5.66 -16.27
CA ILE A 376 -24.63 -7.04 -16.39
C ILE A 376 -23.79 -7.42 -15.16
N ALA A 377 -22.90 -6.53 -14.71
CA ALA A 377 -22.06 -6.76 -13.54
C ALA A 377 -22.88 -6.90 -12.26
N GLU A 378 -23.89 -6.04 -12.05
CA GLU A 378 -24.79 -6.11 -10.91
C GLU A 378 -25.55 -7.45 -10.87
N GLU A 379 -26.10 -7.87 -12.02
CA GLU A 379 -26.83 -9.13 -12.16
C GLU A 379 -25.90 -10.34 -11.95
N ARG A 380 -24.72 -10.34 -12.55
CA ARG A 380 -23.71 -11.39 -12.37
C ARG A 380 -23.38 -11.54 -10.89
N ILE A 381 -23.03 -10.46 -10.22
CA ILE A 381 -22.68 -10.48 -8.79
C ILE A 381 -23.86 -10.94 -7.92
N ALA A 382 -25.11 -10.73 -8.34
CA ALA A 382 -26.28 -11.30 -7.65
C ALA A 382 -26.35 -12.82 -7.74
N LYS A 383 -25.87 -13.39 -8.85
CA LYS A 383 -25.94 -14.82 -9.16
C LYS A 383 -24.66 -15.58 -8.78
N THR A 384 -23.55 -14.87 -8.54
CA THR A 384 -22.27 -15.49 -8.13
C THR A 384 -22.38 -16.05 -6.70
N PRO A 385 -22.02 -17.33 -6.47
CA PRO A 385 -21.90 -17.90 -5.13
C PRO A 385 -21.02 -17.04 -4.21
N GLN A 386 -21.41 -16.89 -2.94
CA GLN A 386 -20.74 -15.95 -2.02
C GLN A 386 -19.28 -16.31 -1.76
N ASP A 387 -18.95 -17.61 -1.69
CA ASP A 387 -17.58 -18.09 -1.50
C ASP A 387 -16.65 -17.64 -2.65
N ILE A 388 -17.15 -17.71 -3.89
CA ILE A 388 -16.42 -17.28 -5.08
C ILE A 388 -16.34 -15.76 -5.15
N LEU A 389 -17.47 -15.07 -4.93
CA LEU A 389 -17.53 -13.61 -4.97
C LEU A 389 -16.57 -12.98 -3.96
N HIS A 390 -16.42 -13.57 -2.77
CA HIS A 390 -15.45 -13.10 -1.80
C HIS A 390 -14.01 -13.19 -2.31
N LYS A 391 -13.65 -14.28 -3.00
CA LYS A 391 -12.32 -14.45 -3.61
C LYS A 391 -12.10 -13.47 -4.76
N GLU A 392 -13.10 -13.23 -5.59
CA GLU A 392 -13.03 -12.24 -6.68
C GLU A 392 -12.82 -10.82 -6.15
N ILE A 393 -13.56 -10.42 -5.13
CA ILE A 393 -13.40 -9.10 -4.49
C ILE A 393 -12.01 -8.97 -3.87
N LEU A 394 -11.53 -10.00 -3.18
CA LEU A 394 -10.18 -9.99 -2.61
C LEU A 394 -9.11 -9.88 -3.71
N ALA A 395 -9.20 -10.70 -4.75
CA ALA A 395 -8.27 -10.66 -5.87
C ALA A 395 -8.28 -9.29 -6.54
N PHE A 396 -9.45 -8.67 -6.72
CA PHE A 396 -9.55 -7.32 -7.23
C PHE A 396 -8.84 -6.29 -6.33
N ILE A 397 -9.08 -6.32 -5.02
CA ILE A 397 -8.44 -5.39 -4.06
C ILE A 397 -6.92 -5.58 -4.07
N ALA A 398 -6.46 -6.82 -3.99
CA ALA A 398 -5.03 -7.15 -4.03
C ALA A 398 -4.40 -6.69 -5.35
N MET A 399 -5.00 -7.03 -6.50
CA MET A 399 -4.48 -6.60 -7.80
C MET A 399 -4.47 -5.09 -7.95
N SER A 400 -5.53 -4.41 -7.51
CA SER A 400 -5.65 -2.97 -7.68
C SER A 400 -4.71 -2.19 -6.77
N HIS A 401 -4.41 -2.71 -5.59
CA HIS A 401 -3.36 -2.17 -4.72
C HIS A 401 -1.97 -2.26 -5.37
N HIS A 402 -1.67 -3.39 -6.04
CA HIS A 402 -0.35 -3.61 -6.66
C HIS A 402 -0.21 -2.97 -8.06
N LEU A 403 -1.18 -3.20 -8.94
CA LEU A 403 -1.23 -2.75 -10.35
C LEU A 403 -2.67 -2.37 -10.76
N PRO A 404 -3.11 -1.13 -10.46
CA PRO A 404 -4.49 -0.68 -10.66
C PRO A 404 -5.01 -0.84 -12.09
N THR A 405 -4.22 -0.45 -13.10
CA THR A 405 -4.67 -0.42 -14.51
C THR A 405 -5.01 -1.82 -15.01
N GLU A 406 -4.13 -2.78 -14.73
CA GLU A 406 -4.24 -4.19 -15.05
C GLU A 406 -5.41 -4.81 -14.31
N ALA A 407 -5.58 -4.48 -13.03
CA ALA A 407 -6.72 -4.91 -12.23
C ALA A 407 -8.05 -4.44 -12.84
N TYR A 408 -8.15 -3.17 -13.23
CA TYR A 408 -9.36 -2.61 -13.82
C TYR A 408 -9.68 -3.25 -15.17
N SER A 409 -8.67 -3.47 -16.01
CA SER A 409 -8.85 -4.13 -17.31
C SER A 409 -9.34 -5.57 -17.12
N TYR A 410 -8.66 -6.33 -16.26
CA TYR A 410 -8.98 -7.72 -16.01
C TYR A 410 -10.39 -7.88 -15.40
N PHE A 411 -10.68 -7.16 -14.31
CA PHE A 411 -11.97 -7.28 -13.62
C PHE A 411 -13.12 -6.59 -14.35
N GLY A 412 -12.83 -5.61 -15.21
CA GLY A 412 -13.81 -5.07 -16.15
C GLY A 412 -14.36 -6.18 -17.05
N HIS A 413 -13.48 -7.03 -17.60
CA HIS A 413 -13.92 -8.20 -18.36
C HIS A 413 -14.58 -9.27 -17.49
N VAL A 414 -14.02 -9.61 -16.33
CA VAL A 414 -14.58 -10.67 -15.45
C VAL A 414 -16.01 -10.34 -15.01
N PHE A 415 -16.27 -9.09 -14.62
CA PHE A 415 -17.60 -8.70 -14.14
C PHE A 415 -18.62 -8.46 -15.24
N THR A 416 -18.19 -8.24 -16.49
CA THR A 416 -19.10 -8.03 -17.63
C THR A 416 -19.37 -9.29 -18.43
N GLN A 417 -18.75 -10.42 -18.08
CA GLN A 417 -19.07 -11.71 -18.66
C GLN A 417 -20.39 -12.26 -18.10
N ALA A 418 -21.13 -12.97 -18.95
CA ALA A 418 -22.34 -13.66 -18.56
C ALA A 418 -22.07 -14.64 -17.40
N PRO A 419 -23.04 -14.88 -16.50
CA PRO A 419 -22.88 -15.79 -15.38
C PRO A 419 -22.71 -17.24 -15.87
N LYS A 420 -21.48 -17.69 -16.08
CA LYS A 420 -21.10 -19.07 -16.40
C LYS A 420 -20.64 -19.81 -15.14
N LEU A 421 -20.32 -21.10 -15.25
CA LEU A 421 -19.98 -21.99 -14.12
C LEU A 421 -18.76 -21.47 -13.32
N TYR A 422 -19.06 -20.77 -12.22
CA TYR A 422 -18.20 -19.76 -11.59
C TYR A 422 -16.87 -20.24 -11.02
N LYS A 423 -16.79 -21.44 -10.41
CA LYS A 423 -15.62 -21.79 -9.58
C LYS A 423 -14.40 -22.15 -10.41
N ARG A 424 -14.54 -23.12 -11.31
CA ARG A 424 -13.44 -23.57 -12.17
C ARG A 424 -13.01 -22.47 -13.13
N GLU A 425 -13.91 -21.57 -13.50
CA GLU A 425 -13.60 -20.46 -14.42
C GLU A 425 -12.77 -19.36 -13.74
N PHE A 426 -13.06 -18.99 -12.49
CA PHE A 426 -12.27 -17.97 -11.78
C PHE A 426 -10.83 -18.42 -11.49
N GLU A 427 -10.63 -19.63 -10.96
CA GLU A 427 -9.28 -20.14 -10.70
C GLU A 427 -8.49 -20.30 -12.00
N LYS A 428 -9.15 -20.78 -13.07
CA LYS A 428 -8.53 -20.83 -14.39
C LYS A 428 -8.17 -19.41 -14.87
N SER A 429 -9.05 -18.44 -14.79
CA SER A 429 -8.77 -17.09 -15.31
C SER A 429 -7.58 -16.44 -14.60
N ILE A 430 -7.48 -16.59 -13.26
CA ILE A 430 -6.31 -16.15 -12.49
C ILE A 430 -5.04 -16.86 -12.96
N ASN A 431 -5.09 -18.18 -13.16
CA ASN A 431 -3.94 -18.96 -13.61
C ASN A 431 -3.46 -18.59 -15.03
N HIS A 432 -4.35 -18.08 -15.88
CA HIS A 432 -4.05 -17.63 -17.25
C HIS A 432 -3.66 -16.14 -17.33
N MET A 433 -3.57 -15.41 -16.22
CA MET A 433 -3.07 -14.04 -16.25
C MET A 433 -1.63 -13.98 -16.79
N HIS A 434 -1.42 -13.16 -17.83
CA HIS A 434 -0.14 -13.04 -18.50
C HIS A 434 0.96 -12.46 -17.60
N ASN A 435 0.60 -11.53 -16.71
CA ASN A 435 1.55 -10.97 -15.75
C ASN A 435 1.81 -11.97 -14.62
N LYS A 436 2.94 -12.69 -14.71
CA LYS A 436 3.35 -13.72 -13.73
C LYS A 436 3.47 -13.15 -12.31
N GLY A 437 4.02 -11.95 -12.14
CA GLY A 437 4.20 -11.31 -10.83
C GLY A 437 2.86 -11.02 -10.16
N LEU A 438 1.95 -10.37 -10.90
CA LEU A 438 0.59 -10.08 -10.45
C LEU A 438 -0.18 -11.37 -10.12
N ARG A 439 -0.03 -12.41 -10.94
CA ARG A 439 -0.62 -13.73 -10.67
C ARG A 439 -0.15 -14.33 -9.37
N MET A 440 1.17 -14.36 -9.13
CA MET A 440 1.73 -14.88 -7.88
C MET A 440 1.27 -14.07 -6.66
N TYR A 441 1.21 -12.75 -6.79
CA TYR A 441 0.73 -11.85 -5.76
C TYR A 441 -0.75 -12.13 -5.40
N VAL A 442 -1.62 -12.35 -6.40
CA VAL A 442 -3.02 -12.72 -6.16
C VAL A 442 -3.17 -14.10 -5.57
N GLN A 443 -2.43 -15.09 -6.09
CA GLN A 443 -2.47 -16.45 -5.55
C GLN A 443 -2.09 -16.46 -4.07
N LYS A 444 -1.10 -15.66 -3.67
CA LYS A 444 -0.72 -15.46 -2.27
C LYS A 444 -1.87 -14.87 -1.43
N ALA A 445 -2.53 -13.81 -1.91
CA ALA A 445 -3.69 -13.24 -1.23
C ALA A 445 -4.83 -14.26 -1.06
N LEU A 446 -5.11 -15.05 -2.11
CA LEU A 446 -6.13 -16.10 -2.07
C LEU A 446 -5.75 -17.22 -1.08
N SER A 447 -4.51 -17.68 -1.07
CA SER A 447 -4.03 -18.67 -0.09
C SER A 447 -4.16 -18.19 1.35
N ASN A 448 -3.82 -16.93 1.62
CA ASN A 448 -4.00 -16.29 2.93
C ASN A 448 -5.47 -16.30 3.34
N TYR A 449 -6.37 -15.90 2.44
CA TYR A 449 -7.79 -15.86 2.72
C TYR A 449 -8.42 -17.23 2.89
N ASP A 450 -8.00 -18.22 2.10
CA ASP A 450 -8.49 -19.58 2.20
C ASP A 450 -8.16 -20.20 3.56
N PHE A 451 -6.96 -19.93 4.11
CA PHE A 451 -6.65 -20.31 5.49
C PHE A 451 -7.53 -19.57 6.49
N LEU A 452 -7.60 -18.23 6.43
CA LEU A 452 -8.36 -17.41 7.37
C LEU A 452 -9.88 -17.69 7.36
N SER A 453 -10.39 -18.28 6.28
CA SER A 453 -11.79 -18.67 6.11
C SER A 453 -12.12 -20.04 6.70
N LYS A 454 -11.12 -20.85 7.07
CA LYS A 454 -11.36 -22.12 7.78
C LYS A 454 -11.94 -21.84 9.17
N ARG A 455 -12.84 -22.72 9.62
CA ARG A 455 -13.43 -22.62 10.97
C ARG A 455 -12.32 -22.74 12.02
N GLY A 456 -12.26 -21.79 12.95
CA GLY A 456 -11.27 -21.77 14.03
C GLY A 456 -9.91 -21.14 13.66
N ALA A 457 -9.66 -20.78 12.40
CA ALA A 457 -8.35 -20.30 11.95
C ALA A 457 -7.85 -19.00 12.60
N LEU A 458 -8.71 -18.22 13.27
CA LEU A 458 -8.27 -17.02 14.02
C LEU A 458 -7.96 -17.34 15.49
N THR A 459 -8.45 -18.45 16.00
CA THR A 459 -8.33 -18.86 17.42
C THR A 459 -7.37 -20.03 17.62
N SER A 460 -7.06 -20.79 16.57
CA SER A 460 -6.26 -22.01 16.60
C SER A 460 -4.79 -21.80 16.24
N VAL A 461 -4.38 -20.55 16.04
CA VAL A 461 -3.03 -20.16 15.62
C VAL A 461 -2.11 -20.06 16.82
#